data_AF-A0A7S2DTD2-F1
#
_entry.id   AF-A0A7S2DTD2-F1
#
_cell.length_a   1.000
_cell.length_b   1.000
_cell.length_c   1.000
_cell.angle_alpha   90.00
_cell.angle_beta   90.00
_cell.angle_gamma   90.00
#
_symmetry.space_group_name_H-M   'P 1'
#
loop_
_entity.id
_entity.type
_entity.pdbx_description
1 polymer ?
#
loop_
_entity_poly.entity_id
_entity_poly.type
_entity_poly.pdbx_seq_one_letter_code
_entity_poly.pdbx_strand_id
1 'polypeptide(L)'
;MSVNSPAAEVDDDEDDEIGELWDPALCLITGAVLTAGGKGSGRRAHAGGCTRYANRHGGGTGIFLLVRQCTVLLVRYQHAAYFPSIYVDDNGEEDRGMRRGKPLSLSNDRYAALEALYASHRVASEVARLRSSGSRVIIRDNYY
;
A
#
# COMPACT_ATOMS: atom_id res chain seq x y z
N MET A 1 35.75 40.91 -26.46
CA MET A 1 34.50 40.51 -25.78
C MET A 1 34.48 38.99 -25.75
N SER A 2 35.06 38.40 -24.70
CA SER A 2 35.06 36.95 -24.53
C SER A 2 33.75 36.54 -23.88
N VAL A 3 32.94 35.77 -24.59
CA VAL A 3 31.73 35.16 -24.05
C VAL A 3 32.16 34.06 -23.09
N ASN A 4 31.85 34.24 -21.80
CA ASN A 4 32.06 33.24 -20.78
C ASN A 4 30.89 32.25 -20.84
N SER A 5 31.19 30.96 -21.07
CA SER A 5 30.22 29.86 -21.00
C SER A 5 29.60 29.79 -19.60
N PRO A 6 28.30 29.51 -19.45
CA PRO A 6 27.76 29.23 -18.13
C PRO A 6 28.26 27.87 -17.65
N ALA A 7 28.77 27.87 -16.42
CA ALA A 7 29.18 26.70 -15.67
C ALA A 7 28.02 25.71 -15.57
N ALA A 8 28.34 24.42 -15.67
CA ALA A 8 27.43 23.33 -15.38
C ALA A 8 26.84 23.53 -13.98
N GLU A 9 25.51 23.64 -13.91
CA GLU A 9 24.79 23.52 -12.65
C GLU A 9 24.98 22.07 -12.20
N VAL A 10 25.70 21.91 -11.09
CA VAL A 10 25.81 20.64 -10.39
C VAL A 10 24.45 20.45 -9.73
N ASP A 11 23.62 19.58 -10.30
CA ASP A 11 22.45 19.06 -9.61
C ASP A 11 22.99 18.31 -8.37
N ASP A 12 22.93 18.97 -7.21
CA ASP A 12 23.00 18.33 -5.90
C ASP A 12 21.75 17.44 -5.75
N ASP A 13 21.71 16.32 -6.48
CA ASP A 13 20.98 15.12 -6.07
C ASP A 13 21.72 14.56 -4.85
N GLU A 14 21.54 15.24 -3.71
CA GLU A 14 21.81 14.65 -2.39
C GLU A 14 20.91 13.41 -2.32
N ASP A 15 21.53 12.23 -2.30
CA ASP A 15 20.80 10.98 -2.19
C ASP A 15 20.09 10.96 -0.84
N ASP A 16 18.79 11.30 -0.88
CA ASP A 16 17.85 11.20 0.24
C ASP A 16 18.11 9.87 0.96
N GLU A 17 18.79 10.01 2.09
CA GLU A 17 19.06 9.10 3.18
C GLU A 17 18.35 7.74 3.03
N ILE A 18 19.14 6.66 2.93
CA ILE A 18 18.67 5.26 2.98
C ILE A 18 18.07 5.00 4.38
N GLY A 19 16.86 5.50 4.62
CA GLY A 19 16.22 5.56 5.93
C GLY A 19 14.73 5.20 5.92
N GLU A 20 14.04 5.22 4.77
CA GLU A 20 12.70 4.64 4.66
C GLU A 20 12.77 3.22 4.12
N LEU A 21 12.87 2.28 5.06
CA LEU A 21 12.78 0.84 4.85
C LEU A 21 11.60 0.50 3.92
N TRP A 22 11.84 0.19 2.64
CA TRP A 22 10.82 -0.13 1.61
C TRP A 22 9.73 -1.08 2.12
N ASP A 23 8.55 -0.61 2.51
CA ASP A 23 7.47 -1.51 2.93
C ASP A 23 6.96 -2.30 1.72
N PRO A 24 7.21 -3.62 1.61
CA PRO A 24 6.79 -4.37 0.43
C PRO A 24 5.27 -4.61 0.50
N ALA A 25 4.61 -4.36 -0.63
CA ALA A 25 3.20 -4.66 -0.85
C ALA A 25 3.04 -5.62 -2.02
N LEU A 26 2.24 -6.67 -1.84
CA LEU A 26 1.85 -7.58 -2.92
C LEU A 26 0.43 -7.24 -3.38
N CYS A 27 0.23 -6.92 -4.66
CA CYS A 27 -1.10 -6.77 -5.22
C CYS A 27 -1.78 -8.14 -5.35
N LEU A 28 -2.87 -8.37 -4.61
CA LEU A 28 -3.57 -9.65 -4.61
C LEU A 28 -4.44 -9.87 -5.86
N ILE A 29 -4.61 -8.83 -6.69
CA ILE A 29 -5.35 -8.91 -7.96
C ILE A 29 -4.42 -9.29 -9.12
N THR A 30 -3.21 -8.72 -9.15
CA THR A 30 -2.30 -8.82 -10.31
C THR A 30 -1.01 -9.59 -10.02
N GLY A 31 -0.69 -9.85 -8.75
CA GLY A 31 0.56 -10.49 -8.31
C GLY A 31 1.79 -9.56 -8.29
N ALA A 32 1.65 -8.28 -8.64
CA ALA A 32 2.78 -7.34 -8.66
C ALA A 32 3.28 -7.02 -7.23
N VAL A 33 4.61 -6.96 -7.08
CA VAL A 33 5.27 -6.50 -5.84
C VAL A 33 5.65 -5.03 -5.99
N LEU A 34 5.28 -4.23 -4.99
CA LEU A 34 5.40 -2.77 -4.97
C LEU A 34 5.98 -2.31 -3.63
N THR A 35 6.36 -1.04 -3.58
CA THR A 35 6.61 -0.34 -2.31
C THR A 35 5.31 0.33 -1.87
N ALA A 36 4.84 -0.05 -0.67
CA ALA A 36 3.62 0.44 -0.07
C ALA A 36 3.74 1.92 0.30
N GLY A 37 4.90 2.39 0.76
CA GLY A 37 5.13 3.78 1.16
C GLY A 37 6.15 4.49 0.27
N GLY A 38 6.27 5.79 0.51
CA GLY A 38 7.24 6.69 -0.11
C GLY A 38 6.59 7.71 -1.03
N LYS A 39 6.98 8.99 -0.87
CA LYS A 39 6.78 9.97 -1.95
C LYS A 39 7.58 9.42 -3.13
N GLY A 40 6.94 9.18 -4.28
CA GLY A 40 7.70 8.87 -5.49
C GLY A 40 8.87 9.85 -5.66
N SER A 41 10.02 9.39 -6.15
CA SER A 41 11.05 10.33 -6.58
C SER A 41 10.48 11.17 -7.74
N GLY A 42 10.44 12.50 -7.57
CA GLY A 42 10.10 13.47 -8.61
C GLY A 42 8.91 14.41 -8.33
N ARG A 43 8.87 15.53 -9.07
CA ARG A 43 7.91 16.66 -8.96
C ARG A 43 6.42 16.31 -9.16
N ARG A 44 6.08 15.03 -9.35
CA ARG A 44 4.72 14.47 -9.57
C ARG A 44 4.28 13.49 -8.49
N ALA A 45 5.05 13.37 -7.42
CA ALA A 45 4.88 12.37 -6.37
C ALA A 45 3.82 12.75 -5.33
N HIS A 46 2.57 12.83 -5.76
CA HIS A 46 1.46 13.06 -4.86
C HIS A 46 0.84 11.77 -4.31
N ALA A 47 1.28 10.58 -4.77
CA ALA A 47 0.75 9.32 -4.29
C ALA A 47 1.78 8.19 -4.18
N GLY A 48 1.58 7.37 -3.15
CA GLY A 48 2.35 6.15 -2.89
C GLY A 48 2.16 5.08 -3.97
N GLY A 49 3.00 4.05 -3.89
CA GLY A 49 3.12 3.02 -4.93
C GLY A 49 1.83 2.23 -5.16
N CYS A 50 1.13 1.84 -4.10
CA CYS A 50 -0.14 1.11 -4.16
C CYS A 50 -1.26 1.98 -4.76
N THR A 51 -1.40 3.25 -4.35
CA THR A 51 -2.41 4.14 -4.94
C THR A 51 -2.15 4.37 -6.42
N ARG A 52 -0.90 4.67 -6.79
CA ARG A 52 -0.51 4.84 -8.19
C ARG A 52 -0.80 3.59 -9.02
N TYR A 53 -0.47 2.42 -8.48
CA TYR A 53 -0.70 1.14 -9.17
C TYR A 53 -2.19 0.84 -9.33
N ALA A 54 -3.00 1.03 -8.27
CA ALA A 54 -4.45 0.85 -8.32
C ALA A 54 -5.10 1.78 -9.37
N ASN A 55 -4.67 3.03 -9.46
CA ASN A 55 -5.15 3.97 -10.47
C ASN A 55 -4.80 3.55 -11.90
N ARG A 56 -3.61 3.01 -12.12
CA ARG A 56 -3.13 2.61 -13.45
C ARG A 56 -3.68 1.26 -13.92
N HIS A 57 -3.78 0.28 -13.02
CA HIS A 57 -4.05 -1.12 -13.36
C HIS A 57 -5.40 -1.64 -12.85
N GLY A 58 -6.01 -0.98 -11.87
CA GLY A 58 -7.23 -1.45 -11.20
C GLY A 58 -8.42 -0.47 -11.29
N GLY A 59 -8.36 0.51 -12.20
CA GLY A 59 -9.42 1.53 -12.33
C GLY A 59 -9.62 2.37 -11.06
N GLY A 60 -8.53 2.55 -10.30
CA GLY A 60 -8.55 3.20 -9.00
C GLY A 60 -8.93 2.29 -7.83
N THR A 61 -9.13 0.99 -8.04
CA THR A 61 -9.37 0.03 -6.96
C THR A 61 -8.21 -0.95 -6.87
N GLY A 62 -7.74 -1.23 -5.66
CA GLY A 62 -6.65 -2.17 -5.42
C GLY A 62 -6.77 -2.90 -4.09
N ILE A 63 -6.29 -4.13 -4.06
CA ILE A 63 -6.18 -4.95 -2.85
C ILE A 63 -4.72 -5.37 -2.74
N PHE A 64 -4.09 -5.02 -1.63
CA PHE A 64 -2.67 -5.26 -1.40
C PHE A 64 -2.46 -5.97 -0.07
N LEU A 65 -1.48 -6.86 -0.01
CA LEU A 65 -0.97 -7.39 1.25
C LEU A 65 0.29 -6.61 1.62
N LEU A 66 0.25 -5.90 2.75
CA LEU A 66 1.44 -5.30 3.34
C LEU A 66 2.26 -6.41 3.99
N VAL A 67 3.34 -6.83 3.35
CA VAL A 67 4.04 -8.08 3.67
C VAL A 67 4.59 -8.07 5.10
N ARG A 68 5.26 -6.98 5.50
CA ARG A 68 5.83 -6.85 6.85
C ARG A 68 4.78 -6.76 7.93
N GLN A 69 3.65 -6.10 7.64
CA GLN A 69 2.57 -5.93 8.61
C GLN A 69 1.63 -7.15 8.64
N CYS A 70 1.73 -8.04 7.64
CA CYS A 70 0.81 -9.13 7.40
C CYS A 70 -0.65 -8.65 7.51
N THR A 71 -0.98 -7.58 6.79
CA THR A 71 -2.30 -6.91 6.84
C THR A 71 -2.75 -6.57 5.42
N VAL A 72 -4.05 -6.69 5.15
CA VAL A 72 -4.60 -6.31 3.86
C VAL A 72 -4.86 -4.80 3.84
N LEU A 73 -4.48 -4.16 2.74
CA LEU A 73 -4.76 -2.77 2.43
C LEU A 73 -5.74 -2.71 1.26
N LEU A 74 -6.90 -2.12 1.50
CA LEU A 74 -7.87 -1.79 0.46
C LEU A 74 -7.63 -0.34 0.01
N VAL A 75 -7.57 -0.13 -1.29
CA VAL A 75 -7.34 1.17 -1.91
C VAL A 75 -8.48 1.52 -2.84
N ARG A 76 -8.99 2.74 -2.73
CA ARG A 76 -9.91 3.38 -3.67
C ARG A 76 -9.47 4.81 -3.96
N TYR A 77 -8.98 5.06 -5.18
CA TYR A 77 -8.35 6.30 -5.60
C TYR A 77 -7.31 6.74 -4.55
N GLN A 78 -7.44 7.94 -4.00
CA GLN A 78 -6.56 8.47 -2.97
C GLN A 78 -6.79 7.93 -1.55
N HIS A 79 -7.86 7.15 -1.35
CA HIS A 79 -8.22 6.67 -0.03
C HIS A 79 -7.78 5.23 0.16
N ALA A 80 -7.28 4.93 1.35
CA ALA A 80 -6.97 3.58 1.76
C ALA A 80 -7.56 3.27 3.13
N ALA A 81 -7.75 1.98 3.39
CA ALA A 81 -8.19 1.44 4.66
C ALA A 81 -7.55 0.07 4.92
N TYR A 82 -7.19 -0.21 6.17
CA TYR A 82 -6.76 -1.54 6.58
C TYR A 82 -7.94 -2.49 6.68
N PHE A 83 -7.75 -3.71 6.20
CA PHE A 83 -8.68 -4.82 6.26
C PHE A 83 -8.00 -6.02 6.96
N PRO A 84 -8.77 -6.91 7.61
CA PRO A 84 -8.21 -8.10 8.24
C PRO A 84 -7.28 -8.90 7.32
N SER A 85 -6.21 -9.45 7.89
CA SER A 85 -5.27 -10.28 7.15
C SER A 85 -5.92 -11.56 6.66
N ILE A 86 -5.53 -12.03 5.48
CA ILE A 86 -5.88 -13.38 5.00
C ILE A 86 -5.00 -14.46 5.64
N TYR A 87 -3.92 -14.08 6.32
CA TYR A 87 -3.03 -14.99 7.02
C TYR A 87 -3.28 -14.93 8.53
N VAL A 88 -3.46 -16.11 9.13
CA VAL A 88 -3.77 -16.28 10.56
C VAL A 88 -2.91 -17.37 11.16
N ASP A 89 -2.74 -17.35 12.48
CA ASP A 89 -2.10 -18.45 13.20
C ASP A 89 -3.01 -19.68 13.32
N ASP A 90 -2.51 -20.74 13.95
CA ASP A 90 -3.27 -21.99 14.19
C ASP A 90 -4.55 -21.78 15.02
N ASN A 91 -4.69 -20.64 15.70
CA ASN A 91 -5.85 -20.27 16.49
C ASN A 91 -6.83 -19.37 15.72
N GLY A 92 -6.54 -19.03 14.46
CA GLY A 92 -7.35 -18.12 13.65
C GLY A 92 -7.15 -16.63 13.98
N GLU A 93 -6.13 -16.31 14.77
CA GLU A 93 -5.82 -14.94 15.19
C GLU A 93 -4.87 -14.25 14.21
N GLU A 94 -4.95 -12.91 14.15
CA GLU A 94 -3.97 -12.11 13.42
C GLU A 94 -2.71 -11.90 14.26
N ASP A 95 -1.54 -12.00 13.63
CA ASP A 95 -0.27 -11.53 14.21
C ASP A 95 0.25 -10.33 13.43
N ARG A 96 -0.31 -9.14 13.73
CA ARG A 96 0.07 -7.90 13.04
C ARG A 96 1.55 -7.59 13.25
N GLY A 97 2.25 -7.40 12.14
CA GLY A 97 3.69 -7.18 12.16
C GLY A 97 4.50 -8.43 12.51
N MET A 98 3.87 -9.62 12.50
CA MET A 98 4.50 -10.91 12.83
C MET A 98 5.28 -10.87 14.16
N ARG A 99 4.77 -10.11 15.14
CA ARG A 99 5.51 -9.79 16.37
C ARG A 99 5.59 -10.97 17.32
N ARG A 100 4.60 -11.87 17.30
CA ARG A 100 4.60 -13.10 18.11
C ARG A 100 5.51 -14.17 17.51
N GLY A 101 5.84 -14.06 16.22
CA GLY A 101 6.70 -15.01 15.51
C GLY A 101 6.05 -16.36 15.27
N LYS A 102 4.71 -16.43 15.35
CA LYS A 102 3.98 -17.67 15.02
C LYS A 102 3.95 -17.85 13.51
N PRO A 103 4.06 -19.09 12.99
CA PRO A 103 3.75 -19.37 11.60
C PRO A 103 2.32 -18.93 11.29
N LEU A 104 2.15 -18.19 10.20
CA LEU A 104 0.83 -17.80 9.70
C LEU A 104 0.52 -18.60 8.45
N SER A 105 -0.69 -19.13 8.39
CA SER A 105 -1.22 -19.88 7.25
C SER A 105 -2.34 -19.11 6.58
N LEU A 106 -2.57 -19.38 5.29
CA LEU A 106 -3.67 -18.77 4.56
C LEU A 106 -5.01 -19.32 5.06
N SER A 107 -5.88 -18.44 5.54
CA SER A 107 -7.27 -18.77 5.86
C SER A 107 -8.11 -18.73 4.58
N ASN A 108 -8.59 -19.90 4.15
CA ASN A 108 -9.48 -19.99 2.99
C ASN A 108 -10.78 -19.20 3.18
N ASP A 109 -11.33 -19.17 4.39
CA ASP A 109 -12.57 -18.42 4.68
C ASP A 109 -12.37 -16.91 4.51
N ARG A 110 -11.25 -16.38 5.03
CA ARG A 110 -10.92 -14.95 4.89
C ARG A 110 -10.59 -14.60 3.45
N TYR A 111 -9.89 -15.49 2.75
CA TYR A 111 -9.60 -15.32 1.33
C TYR A 111 -10.88 -15.29 0.50
N ALA A 112 -11.79 -16.24 0.70
CA ALA A 112 -13.09 -16.28 0.01
C ALA A 112 -13.95 -15.05 0.32
N ALA A 113 -13.93 -14.54 1.55
CA ALA A 113 -14.62 -13.30 1.90
C ALA A 113 -14.03 -12.08 1.17
N LEU A 114 -12.70 -12.00 1.06
CA LEU A 114 -12.01 -10.93 0.33
C LEU A 114 -12.28 -11.02 -1.17
N GLU A 115 -12.27 -12.23 -1.74
CA GLU A 115 -12.63 -12.50 -3.12
C GLU A 115 -14.07 -12.09 -3.41
N ALA A 116 -15.02 -12.48 -2.55
CA ALA A 116 -16.42 -12.07 -2.67
C ALA A 116 -16.59 -10.54 -2.59
N LEU A 117 -15.83 -9.86 -1.74
CA LEU A 117 -15.81 -8.40 -1.66
C LEU A 117 -15.35 -7.77 -2.98
N TYR A 118 -14.30 -8.32 -3.59
CA TYR A 118 -13.77 -7.88 -4.88
C TYR A 118 -14.76 -8.15 -6.02
N ALA A 119 -15.24 -9.39 -6.14
CA ALA A 119 -16.17 -9.83 -7.19
C ALA A 119 -17.51 -9.08 -7.13
N SER A 120 -17.95 -8.65 -5.95
CA SER A 120 -19.15 -7.83 -5.78
C SER A 120 -18.94 -6.32 -5.99
N HIS A 121 -17.74 -5.89 -6.41
CA HIS A 121 -17.37 -4.48 -6.58
C HIS A 121 -17.56 -3.60 -5.33
N ARG A 122 -17.51 -4.21 -4.13
CA ARG A 122 -17.79 -3.52 -2.85
C ARG A 122 -16.57 -2.95 -2.16
N VAL A 123 -15.37 -3.08 -2.73
CA VAL A 123 -14.12 -2.57 -2.14
C VAL A 123 -14.21 -1.07 -1.81
N ALA A 124 -14.79 -0.26 -2.69
CA ALA A 124 -14.93 1.18 -2.46
C ALA A 124 -15.86 1.52 -1.29
N SER A 125 -17.02 0.85 -1.23
CA SER A 125 -17.96 0.98 -0.12
C SER A 125 -17.32 0.55 1.19
N GLU A 126 -16.51 -0.51 1.17
CA GLU A 126 -15.81 -1.01 2.34
C GLU A 126 -14.70 -0.06 2.81
N VAL A 127 -13.91 0.52 1.89
CA VAL A 127 -12.94 1.58 2.23
C VAL A 127 -13.63 2.76 2.89
N ALA A 128 -14.75 3.23 2.33
CA ALA A 128 -15.52 4.32 2.92
C ALA A 128 -16.03 3.95 4.32
N ARG A 129 -16.64 2.77 4.46
CA ARG A 129 -17.15 2.25 5.74
C ARG A 129 -16.05 2.19 6.80
N LEU A 130 -14.89 1.62 6.48
CA LEU A 130 -13.77 1.46 7.42
C LEU A 130 -13.17 2.80 7.86
N ARG A 131 -13.12 3.79 6.96
CA ARG A 131 -12.69 5.16 7.28
C ARG A 131 -13.70 5.89 8.17
N SER A 132 -14.99 5.65 7.98
CA SER A 132 -16.06 6.23 8.81
C SER A 132 -16.25 5.54 10.15
N SER A 133 -15.90 4.25 10.29
CA SER A 133 -16.21 3.43 11.47
C SER A 133 -15.36 3.72 12.71
N GLY A 134 -14.70 4.87 12.82
CA GLY A 134 -13.96 5.27 14.03
C GLY A 134 -12.71 4.43 14.32
N SER A 135 -12.19 3.67 13.35
CA SER A 135 -10.87 3.05 13.47
C SER A 135 -9.85 4.13 13.81
N ARG A 136 -9.15 3.99 14.94
CA ARG A 136 -8.17 4.97 15.46
C ARG A 136 -7.03 5.30 14.48
N VAL A 137 -6.88 4.54 13.40
CA VAL A 137 -5.83 4.74 12.41
C VAL A 137 -6.40 5.44 11.18
N ILE A 138 -6.22 6.76 11.15
CA ILE A 138 -6.55 7.59 9.97
C ILE A 138 -5.36 7.51 9.00
N ILE A 139 -5.56 6.84 7.87
CA ILE A 139 -4.60 6.84 6.78
C ILE A 139 -4.77 8.14 5.99
N ARG A 140 -3.70 8.93 5.90
CA ARG A 140 -3.65 10.15 5.08
C ARG A 140 -3.88 9.79 3.62
N ASP A 141 -4.54 10.70 2.89
CA ASP A 141 -4.80 10.48 1.48
C ASP A 141 -3.49 10.33 0.71
N ASN A 142 -3.50 9.40 -0.26
CA ASN A 142 -2.38 9.04 -1.11
C ASN A 142 -1.11 8.54 -0.39
N TYR A 143 -1.21 8.19 0.90
CA TYR A 143 -0.06 7.70 1.66
C TYR A 143 0.53 6.39 1.11
N TYR A 144 -0.37 5.48 0.72
CA TYR A 144 0.00 4.17 0.17
C TYR A 144 0.06 4.17 -1.36
#